data_AF-A0A8S9QBS4-F1
#
_entry.id   AF-A0A8S9QBS4-F1
#
_cell.length_a   1.000
_cell.length_b   1.000
_cell.length_c   1.000
_cell.angle_alpha   90.00
_cell.angle_beta   90.00
_cell.angle_gamma   90.00
#
_symmetry.space_group_name_H-M   'P 1'
#
loop_
_entity.id
_entity.type
_entity.pdbx_description
1 polymer ?
#
loop_
_entity_poly.entity_id
_entity_poly.type
_entity_poly.pdbx_seq_one_letter_code
_entity_poly.pdbx_strand_id
1 'polypeptide(L)'
;MVISQQAMNTQQTNHAEVTRDLQHVASTTVIIPISGSELLKTFLLLLQNLDDVRLLHKCLQEWNKAGEQGRLPLLILSLKKKSEERRPAVVFMHGTRANKEWLRPWLEAYASRGYVAIGLDSRYHGERADSKTAYQDALISSWKKGDTMPFIFDTVWDLIKLAEYLTQRKDIDPQRIGITGMHAWFAAAVDTRYSVVAPLIGVQVPKLSLVDVFFSLNQILISIAATDYTDL
;
A
#
# COMPACT_ATOMS: atom_id res chain seq x y z
N MET A 1 -24.38 -8.78 24.57
CA MET A 1 -24.16 -9.37 23.23
C MET A 1 -23.62 -10.78 23.46
N VAL A 2 -24.45 -11.81 23.32
CA VAL A 2 -24.06 -13.21 23.58
C VAL A 2 -23.62 -13.82 22.24
N ILE A 3 -22.33 -14.13 22.11
CA ILE A 3 -21.81 -14.84 20.94
C ILE A 3 -22.29 -16.30 21.05
N SER A 4 -22.89 -16.85 19.99
CA SER A 4 -23.45 -18.21 20.02
C SER A 4 -22.33 -19.26 20.17
N GLN A 5 -22.63 -20.38 20.85
CA GLN A 5 -21.69 -21.49 20.98
C GLN A 5 -21.22 -22.05 19.63
N GLN A 6 -22.05 -21.99 18.59
CA GLN A 6 -21.64 -22.30 17.23
C GLN A 6 -20.55 -21.34 16.74
N ALA A 7 -20.71 -20.03 16.91
CA ALA A 7 -19.70 -19.05 16.49
C ALA A 7 -18.37 -19.21 17.26
N MET A 8 -18.43 -19.55 18.55
CA MET A 8 -17.23 -19.86 19.35
C MET A 8 -16.52 -21.13 18.87
N ASN A 9 -17.28 -22.19 18.58
CA ASN A 9 -16.72 -23.44 18.04
C ASN A 9 -16.10 -23.22 16.64
N THR A 10 -16.76 -22.43 15.78
CA THR A 10 -16.21 -22.09 14.45
C THR A 10 -14.94 -21.25 14.55
N GLN A 11 -14.85 -20.32 15.51
CA GLN A 11 -13.61 -19.58 15.76
C GLN A 11 -12.48 -20.49 16.27
N GLN A 12 -12.78 -21.45 17.16
CA GLN A 12 -11.78 -22.40 17.65
C GLN A 12 -11.29 -23.38 16.57
N THR A 13 -12.18 -23.91 15.73
CA THR A 13 -11.78 -24.77 14.60
C THR A 13 -10.95 -24.00 13.59
N ASN A 14 -11.35 -22.77 13.25
CA ASN A 14 -10.57 -21.90 12.35
C ASN A 14 -9.17 -21.59 12.93
N HIS A 15 -9.06 -21.38 14.24
CA HIS A 15 -7.78 -21.18 14.90
C HIS A 15 -6.88 -22.44 14.84
N ALA A 16 -7.45 -23.62 15.08
CA ALA A 16 -6.70 -24.88 15.06
C ALA A 16 -6.21 -25.25 13.65
N GLU A 17 -7.05 -25.06 12.62
CA GLU A 17 -6.67 -25.28 11.22
C GLU A 17 -5.59 -24.30 10.76
N VAL A 18 -5.76 -23.00 11.05
CA VAL A 18 -4.73 -22.00 10.75
C VAL A 18 -3.41 -22.41 11.40
N THR A 19 -3.41 -22.78 12.69
CA THR A 19 -2.19 -23.16 13.42
C THR A 19 -1.45 -24.35 12.78
N ARG A 20 -2.18 -25.33 12.23
CA ARG A 20 -1.57 -26.47 11.51
C ARG A 20 -0.94 -26.03 10.19
N ASP A 21 -1.63 -25.17 9.44
CA ASP A 21 -1.17 -24.70 8.13
C ASP A 21 0.03 -23.74 8.22
N LEU A 22 0.20 -23.04 9.36
CA LEU A 22 1.36 -22.16 9.59
C LEU A 22 2.71 -22.90 9.53
N GLN A 23 2.76 -24.20 9.83
CA GLN A 23 3.99 -25.00 9.70
C GLN A 23 4.52 -25.02 8.25
N HIS A 24 3.62 -24.82 7.29
CA HIS A 24 3.91 -24.78 5.87
C HIS A 24 4.07 -23.37 5.29
N VAL A 25 3.96 -22.32 6.11
CA VAL A 25 4.21 -20.94 5.66
C VAL A 25 5.70 -20.63 5.73
N ALA A 26 6.24 -20.05 4.66
CA ALA A 26 7.58 -19.47 4.62
C ALA A 26 7.48 -17.94 4.70
N SER A 27 8.44 -17.34 5.41
CA SER A 27 8.61 -15.90 5.52
C SER A 27 9.87 -15.49 4.77
N THR A 28 9.80 -14.41 3.99
CA THR A 28 10.95 -13.87 3.25
C THR A 28 10.94 -12.35 3.37
N THR A 29 12.09 -11.79 3.71
CA THR A 29 12.29 -10.33 3.70
C THR A 29 12.89 -9.92 2.35
N VAL A 30 12.33 -8.89 1.73
CA VAL A 30 12.81 -8.34 0.46
C VAL A 30 12.96 -6.83 0.63
N ILE A 31 14.00 -6.25 0.03
CA ILE A 31 14.16 -4.80 -0.03
C ILE A 31 14.14 -4.39 -1.50
N ILE A 32 13.17 -3.57 -1.89
CA ILE A 32 13.14 -2.97 -3.23
C ILE A 32 13.86 -1.61 -3.14
N PRO A 33 14.90 -1.36 -3.94
CA PRO A 33 15.47 -0.01 -4.05
C PRO A 33 14.49 0.89 -4.80
N ILE A 34 14.19 2.06 -4.23
CA ILE A 34 13.28 3.03 -4.81
C ILE A 34 14.04 4.32 -5.09
N SER A 35 14.24 4.62 -6.37
CA SER A 35 14.65 5.94 -6.81
C SER A 35 13.52 6.95 -6.60
N GLY A 36 13.82 8.24 -6.65
CA GLY A 36 12.80 9.28 -6.59
C GLY A 36 11.60 9.02 -7.53
N SER A 37 10.39 9.03 -6.97
CA SER A 37 9.06 9.39 -7.53
C SER A 37 9.09 10.44 -8.62
N GLU A 38 8.73 9.95 -9.78
CA GLU A 38 8.24 10.75 -10.88
C GLU A 38 6.77 11.17 -10.68
N LEU A 39 5.99 10.54 -9.78
CA LEU A 39 4.61 10.99 -9.49
C LEU A 39 4.58 12.41 -8.92
N LEU A 40 5.59 12.82 -8.17
CA LEU A 40 5.63 14.19 -7.64
C LEU A 40 5.67 15.20 -8.79
N LYS A 41 6.45 14.90 -9.84
CA LYS A 41 6.48 15.71 -11.06
C LYS A 41 5.11 15.69 -11.74
N THR A 42 4.51 14.51 -11.93
CA THR A 42 3.21 14.36 -12.61
C THR A 42 2.05 15.03 -11.86
N PHE A 43 1.97 14.87 -10.54
CA PHE A 43 0.92 15.47 -9.70
C PHE A 43 1.03 17.00 -9.64
N LEU A 44 2.25 17.54 -9.57
CA LEU A 44 2.46 18.99 -9.60
C LEU A 44 2.23 19.60 -10.99
N LEU A 45 2.50 18.85 -12.06
CA LEU A 45 2.10 19.26 -13.42
C LEU A 45 0.57 19.30 -13.57
N LEU A 46 -0.16 18.38 -12.91
CA LEU A 46 -1.63 18.33 -12.91
C LEU A 46 -2.29 19.46 -12.10
N LEU A 47 -1.61 20.01 -11.08
CA LEU A 47 -2.18 21.05 -10.22
C LEU A 47 -2.16 22.48 -10.81
N GLN A 48 -1.63 22.69 -12.03
CA GLN A 48 -1.73 23.92 -12.84
C GLN A 48 -1.73 25.28 -12.11
N ASN A 49 -1.00 25.44 -11.00
CA ASN A 49 -0.74 26.74 -10.38
C ASN A 49 0.77 26.90 -10.19
N LEU A 50 1.35 27.52 -11.22
CA LEU A 50 2.77 27.60 -11.55
C LEU A 50 3.44 28.81 -10.92
N ASP A 51 3.53 28.88 -9.59
CA ASP A 51 4.37 29.90 -8.94
C ASP A 51 5.58 29.33 -8.19
N ASP A 52 5.68 28.01 -7.99
CA ASP A 52 6.77 27.45 -7.17
C ASP A 52 7.52 26.26 -7.79
N VAL A 53 7.87 26.39 -9.06
CA VAL A 53 8.78 25.47 -9.77
C VAL A 53 10.15 25.36 -9.08
N ARG A 54 10.55 26.37 -8.30
CA ARG A 54 11.82 26.39 -7.54
C ARG A 54 11.73 25.55 -6.27
N LEU A 55 10.63 25.62 -5.50
CA LEU A 55 10.37 24.70 -4.40
C LEU A 55 10.31 23.27 -4.91
N LEU A 56 9.65 23.02 -6.04
CA LEU A 56 9.63 21.71 -6.70
C LEU A 56 11.04 21.20 -7.05
N HIS A 57 11.89 22.04 -7.66
CA HIS A 57 13.27 21.67 -7.95
C HIS A 57 14.08 21.36 -6.68
N LYS A 58 13.87 22.12 -5.61
CA LYS A 58 14.53 21.91 -4.31
C LYS A 58 14.05 20.62 -3.64
N CYS A 59 12.74 20.36 -3.62
CA CYS A 59 12.13 19.11 -3.17
C CYS A 59 12.79 17.93 -3.90
N LEU A 60 12.82 17.96 -5.24
CA LEU A 60 13.39 16.86 -6.05
C LEU A 60 14.90 16.62 -5.79
N GLN A 61 15.67 17.67 -5.54
CA GLN A 61 17.12 17.58 -5.27
C GLN A 61 17.45 16.96 -3.91
N GLU A 62 16.71 17.33 -2.85
CA GLU A 62 16.88 16.71 -1.52
C GLU A 62 16.37 15.26 -1.51
N TRP A 63 15.38 14.99 -2.34
CA TRP A 63 14.66 13.72 -2.37
C TRP A 63 15.36 12.64 -3.20
N ASN A 64 16.24 13.00 -4.14
CA ASN A 64 17.18 12.08 -4.79
C ASN A 64 18.30 11.57 -3.86
N LYS A 65 18.47 12.14 -2.65
CA LYS A 65 19.43 11.67 -1.63
C LYS A 65 18.80 10.70 -0.63
N ALA A 66 17.77 9.96 -1.06
CA ALA A 66 16.97 9.13 -0.20
C ALA A 66 17.82 8.02 0.45
N GLY A 67 18.33 8.28 1.65
CA GLY A 67 19.02 7.31 2.50
C GLY A 67 18.05 6.20 2.93
N GLU A 68 17.73 6.12 4.22
CA GLU A 68 16.83 5.08 4.73
C GLU A 68 15.41 5.10 4.12
N GLN A 69 14.99 6.24 3.56
CA GLN A 69 13.74 6.29 2.81
C GLN A 69 13.85 5.60 1.45
N GLY A 70 14.99 5.62 0.74
CA GLY A 70 15.13 5.13 -0.64
C GLY A 70 15.07 3.61 -0.83
N ARG A 71 14.69 2.89 0.22
CA ARG A 71 14.45 1.45 0.22
C ARG A 71 13.01 1.17 0.66
N LEU A 72 12.39 0.15 0.08
CA LEU A 72 11.07 -0.37 0.46
C LEU A 72 11.23 -1.78 1.06
N PRO A 73 11.31 -1.90 2.39
CA PRO A 73 11.38 -3.17 3.09
C PRO A 73 10.02 -3.88 3.07
N LEU A 74 10.05 -5.16 2.72
CA LEU A 74 8.88 -6.03 2.60
C LEU A 74 9.04 -7.26 3.48
N LEU A 75 7.92 -7.71 4.04
CA LEU A 75 7.76 -9.00 4.68
C LEU A 75 6.76 -9.82 3.86
N ILE A 76 7.23 -10.86 3.20
CA ILE A 76 6.43 -11.68 2.28
C ILE A 76 6.23 -13.07 2.89
N LEU A 77 4.97 -13.46 3.07
CA LEU A 77 4.59 -14.78 3.55
C LEU A 77 3.81 -15.54 2.48
N SER A 78 4.16 -16.80 2.28
CA SER A 78 3.42 -17.68 1.37
C SER A 78 3.63 -19.15 1.73
N LEU A 79 2.77 -20.05 1.26
CA LEU A 79 2.99 -21.50 1.44
C LEU A 79 4.30 -21.95 0.77
N LYS A 80 5.05 -22.79 1.47
CA LYS A 80 6.31 -23.44 1.03
C LYS A 80 6.10 -24.33 -0.19
N LYS A 81 4.92 -24.92 -0.33
CA LYS A 81 4.59 -25.79 -1.46
C LYS A 81 4.65 -24.96 -2.74
N LYS A 82 5.62 -25.28 -3.60
CA LYS A 82 5.64 -24.75 -4.96
C LYS A 82 4.39 -25.27 -5.67
N SER A 83 3.54 -24.34 -6.07
CA SER A 83 2.45 -24.60 -7.00
C SER A 83 2.95 -24.30 -8.40
N GLU A 84 2.52 -25.08 -9.39
CA GLU A 84 2.70 -24.69 -10.80
C GLU A 84 1.79 -23.53 -11.18
N GLU A 85 0.69 -23.34 -10.45
CA GLU A 85 -0.23 -22.23 -10.64
C GLU A 85 0.25 -20.96 -9.95
N ARG A 86 0.13 -19.84 -10.66
CA ARG A 86 0.34 -18.50 -10.11
C ARG A 86 -0.72 -18.17 -9.05
N ARG A 87 -0.27 -17.58 -7.94
CA ARG A 87 -1.11 -17.33 -6.76
C ARG A 87 -1.63 -15.88 -6.74
N PRO A 88 -2.82 -15.64 -6.16
CA PRO A 88 -3.25 -14.28 -5.87
C PRO A 88 -2.34 -13.66 -4.79
N ALA A 89 -2.14 -12.35 -4.86
CA ALA A 89 -1.34 -11.59 -3.90
C ALA A 89 -2.18 -10.54 -3.16
N VAL A 90 -1.86 -10.28 -1.89
CA VAL A 90 -2.50 -9.22 -1.10
C VAL A 90 -1.44 -8.39 -0.38
N VAL A 91 -1.45 -7.08 -0.64
CA VAL A 91 -0.60 -6.10 0.02
C VAL A 91 -1.31 -5.51 1.24
N PHE A 92 -0.66 -5.60 2.40
CA PHE A 92 -1.11 -5.04 3.67
C PHE A 92 -0.24 -3.86 4.06
N MET A 93 -0.87 -2.71 4.33
CA MET A 93 -0.22 -1.58 4.98
C MET A 93 -0.51 -1.57 6.48
N HIS A 94 0.52 -1.33 7.28
CA HIS A 94 0.38 -1.17 8.72
C HIS A 94 -0.23 0.19 9.08
N GLY A 95 -0.79 0.30 10.28
CA GLY A 95 -1.25 1.58 10.83
C GLY A 95 -0.11 2.51 11.25
N THR A 96 -0.42 3.76 11.55
CA THR A 96 0.57 4.74 12.04
C THR A 96 1.29 4.21 13.28
N ARG A 97 2.62 4.43 13.37
CA ARG A 97 3.52 3.94 14.44
C ARG A 97 3.72 2.42 14.51
N ALA A 98 3.14 1.65 13.59
CA ALA A 98 3.42 0.22 13.46
C ALA A 98 4.53 -0.03 12.41
N ASN A 99 4.75 -1.30 12.07
CA ASN A 99 5.70 -1.76 11.06
C ASN A 99 5.16 -3.02 10.37
N LYS A 100 5.88 -3.53 9.37
CA LYS A 100 5.50 -4.74 8.63
C LYS A 100 5.48 -6.00 9.51
N GLU A 101 6.29 -6.09 10.57
CA GLU A 101 6.26 -7.23 11.50
C GLU A 101 4.97 -7.30 12.30
N TRP A 102 4.38 -6.15 12.66
CA TRP A 102 3.09 -6.07 13.33
C TRP A 102 1.97 -6.69 12.49
N LEU A 103 2.10 -6.69 11.17
CA LEU A 103 1.13 -7.29 10.25
C LEU A 103 1.13 -8.82 10.25
N ARG A 104 2.12 -9.46 10.90
CA ARG A 104 2.36 -10.90 10.81
C ARG A 104 1.10 -11.77 10.99
N PRO A 105 0.22 -11.56 11.97
CA PRO A 105 -0.98 -12.39 12.12
C PRO A 105 -1.89 -12.40 10.87
N TRP A 106 -2.05 -11.25 10.21
CA TRP A 106 -2.83 -11.16 8.98
C TRP A 106 -2.10 -11.77 7.78
N LEU A 107 -0.79 -11.55 7.69
CA LEU A 107 0.05 -12.15 6.64
C LEU A 107 0.01 -13.68 6.72
N GLU A 108 0.12 -14.22 7.93
CA GLU A 108 0.03 -15.65 8.23
C GLU A 108 -1.33 -16.24 7.86
N ALA A 109 -2.42 -15.56 8.23
CA ALA A 109 -3.78 -15.97 7.88
C ALA A 109 -4.03 -15.98 6.36
N TYR A 110 -3.56 -14.99 5.62
CA TYR A 110 -3.73 -14.97 4.15
C TYR A 110 -2.80 -15.97 3.47
N ALA A 111 -1.56 -16.10 3.94
CA ALA A 111 -0.62 -17.09 3.42
C ALA A 111 -1.15 -18.52 3.61
N SER A 112 -1.76 -18.85 4.76
CA SER A 112 -2.33 -20.18 5.01
C SER A 112 -3.47 -20.53 4.04
N ARG A 113 -4.15 -19.51 3.49
CA ARG A 113 -5.23 -19.64 2.49
C ARG A 113 -4.74 -19.64 1.04
N GLY A 114 -3.43 -19.75 0.82
CA GLY A 114 -2.84 -19.86 -0.52
C GLY A 114 -2.50 -18.53 -1.20
N TYR A 115 -2.64 -17.40 -0.52
CA TYR A 115 -2.20 -16.11 -1.03
C TYR A 115 -0.69 -15.92 -0.87
N VAL A 116 -0.10 -15.06 -1.69
CA VAL A 116 1.16 -14.39 -1.37
C VAL A 116 0.82 -13.13 -0.60
N ALA A 117 1.05 -13.13 0.71
CA ALA A 117 0.74 -12.00 1.58
C ALA A 117 1.98 -11.11 1.77
N ILE A 118 1.84 -9.81 1.56
CA ILE A 118 2.95 -8.85 1.58
C ILE A 118 2.66 -7.75 2.60
N GLY A 119 3.51 -7.59 3.60
CA GLY A 119 3.59 -6.40 4.44
C GLY A 119 4.73 -5.49 3.99
N LEU A 120 4.60 -4.18 4.15
CA LEU A 120 5.66 -3.21 3.85
C LEU A 120 5.81 -2.17 4.95
N ASP A 121 7.02 -1.60 5.09
CA ASP A 121 7.23 -0.42 5.93
C ASP A 121 6.96 0.86 5.13
N SER A 122 5.96 1.63 5.57
CA SER A 122 5.69 2.96 5.01
C SER A 122 6.84 3.93 5.35
N ARG A 123 6.93 5.07 4.63
CA ARG A 123 7.99 6.07 4.90
C ARG A 123 8.00 6.46 6.38
N TYR A 124 9.20 6.62 6.94
CA TYR A 124 9.43 6.98 8.35
C TYR A 124 8.87 5.99 9.39
N HIS A 125 8.64 4.73 9.01
CA HIS A 125 8.21 3.66 9.90
C HIS A 125 9.10 2.42 9.79
N GLY A 126 9.02 1.54 10.79
CA GLY A 126 9.72 0.25 10.81
C GLY A 126 11.21 0.40 10.53
N GLU A 127 11.73 -0.36 9.57
CA GLU A 127 13.14 -0.28 9.16
C GLU A 127 13.53 1.06 8.51
N ARG A 128 12.56 1.87 8.08
CA ARG A 128 12.78 3.18 7.45
C ARG A 128 12.71 4.32 8.47
N ALA A 129 12.61 4.03 9.75
CA ALA A 129 12.62 5.03 10.81
C ALA A 129 13.99 5.04 11.50
N ASP A 130 14.57 6.22 11.67
CA ASP A 130 15.80 6.43 12.46
C ASP A 130 15.50 6.55 13.98
N SER A 131 14.23 6.76 14.32
CA SER A 131 13.76 7.04 15.68
C SER A 131 12.28 6.70 15.81
N LYS A 132 11.78 6.58 17.05
CA LYS A 132 10.34 6.34 17.32
C LYS A 132 9.46 7.52 16.90
N THR A 133 10.04 8.71 16.81
CA THR A 133 9.35 9.95 16.44
C THR A 133 9.52 10.31 14.98
N ALA A 134 10.30 9.54 14.19
CA ALA A 134 10.64 9.85 12.80
C ALA A 134 9.44 10.30 11.95
N TYR A 135 8.32 9.59 12.03
CA TYR A 135 7.08 9.96 11.34
C TYR A 135 6.53 11.32 11.78
N GLN A 136 6.50 11.58 13.09
CA GLN A 136 6.00 12.83 13.66
C GLN A 136 6.95 13.98 13.36
N ASP A 137 8.25 13.74 13.43
CA ASP A 137 9.29 14.72 13.13
C ASP A 137 9.27 15.10 11.66
N ALA A 138 9.07 14.11 10.77
CA ALA A 138 8.86 14.35 9.33
C ALA A 138 7.60 15.17 9.07
N LEU A 139 6.46 14.84 9.72
CA LEU A 139 5.24 15.64 9.65
C LEU A 139 5.45 17.09 10.09
N ILE A 140 6.09 17.29 11.25
CA ILE A 140 6.33 18.61 11.82
C ILE A 140 7.30 19.40 10.94
N SER A 141 8.35 18.76 10.40
CA SER A 141 9.29 19.38 9.49
C SER A 141 8.60 19.83 8.20
N SER A 142 7.83 18.95 7.57
CA SER A 142 7.06 19.24 6.35
C SER A 142 6.09 20.40 6.58
N TRP A 143 5.35 20.41 7.70
CA TRP A 143 4.45 21.50 8.06
C TRP A 143 5.18 22.83 8.28
N LYS A 144 6.30 22.84 9.00
CA LYS A 144 7.03 24.07 9.34
C LYS A 144 7.75 24.68 8.16
N LYS A 145 8.32 23.85 7.28
CA LYS A 145 9.20 24.31 6.21
C LYS A 145 8.50 24.41 4.87
N GLY A 146 7.42 23.65 4.66
CA GLY A 146 6.74 23.54 3.37
C GLY A 146 7.62 22.98 2.25
N ASP A 147 8.81 22.47 2.57
CA ASP A 147 9.84 22.03 1.63
C ASP A 147 9.70 20.56 1.21
N THR A 148 8.69 19.87 1.75
CA THR A 148 8.39 18.48 1.46
C THR A 148 6.88 18.32 1.42
N MET A 149 6.34 17.63 0.42
CA MET A 149 4.93 17.20 0.43
C MET A 149 4.72 16.14 1.53
N PRO A 150 3.49 15.93 2.02
CA PRO A 150 3.25 14.88 3.00
C PRO A 150 3.69 13.55 2.39
N PHE A 151 4.66 12.88 3.02
CA PHE A 151 5.27 11.58 2.65
C PHE A 151 4.27 10.44 2.34
N ILE A 152 2.98 10.69 2.52
CA ILE A 152 1.86 9.92 2.01
C ILE A 152 2.06 9.65 0.51
N PHE A 153 2.34 10.68 -0.29
CA PHE A 153 2.54 10.52 -1.74
C PHE A 153 3.81 9.72 -2.08
N ASP A 154 4.86 9.84 -1.28
CA ASP A 154 6.08 9.06 -1.44
C ASP A 154 5.85 7.57 -1.13
N THR A 155 4.92 7.28 -0.23
CA THR A 155 4.45 5.92 0.06
C THR A 155 3.56 5.42 -1.07
N VAL A 156 2.76 6.26 -1.71
CA VAL A 156 1.98 5.88 -2.90
C VAL A 156 2.90 5.51 -4.06
N TRP A 157 4.00 6.25 -4.27
CA TRP A 157 5.02 5.85 -5.25
C TRP A 157 5.65 4.50 -4.93
N ASP A 158 5.94 4.24 -3.66
CA ASP A 158 6.43 2.93 -3.23
C ASP A 158 5.45 1.82 -3.60
N LEU A 159 4.15 2.07 -3.49
CA LEU A 159 3.11 1.11 -3.88
C LEU A 159 3.08 0.89 -5.39
N ILE A 160 3.25 1.92 -6.22
CA ILE A 160 3.41 1.74 -7.68
C ILE A 160 4.61 0.84 -8.01
N LYS A 161 5.74 1.08 -7.34
CA LYS A 161 6.96 0.30 -7.54
C LYS A 161 6.83 -1.13 -7.01
N LEU A 162 6.08 -1.31 -5.93
CA LEU A 162 5.72 -2.62 -5.42
C LEU A 162 4.85 -3.37 -6.42
N ALA A 163 3.80 -2.77 -6.98
CA ALA A 163 2.95 -3.40 -7.99
C ALA A 163 3.77 -3.83 -9.23
N GLU A 164 4.73 -2.99 -9.65
CA GLU A 164 5.68 -3.32 -10.73
C GLU A 164 6.50 -4.57 -10.40
N TYR A 165 7.11 -4.61 -9.21
CA TYR A 165 7.86 -5.76 -8.73
C TYR A 165 6.99 -7.03 -8.63
N LEU A 166 5.77 -6.93 -8.09
CA LEU A 166 4.87 -8.08 -7.93
C LEU A 166 4.41 -8.66 -9.26
N THR A 167 4.17 -7.80 -10.26
CA THR A 167 3.77 -8.21 -11.62
C THR A 167 4.87 -9.03 -12.31
N GLN A 168 6.14 -8.76 -11.98
CA GLN A 168 7.29 -9.48 -12.54
C GLN A 168 7.56 -10.83 -11.86
N ARG A 169 6.93 -11.10 -10.70
CA ARG A 169 7.13 -12.35 -9.97
C ARG A 169 6.42 -13.52 -10.64
N LYS A 170 7.17 -14.59 -10.92
CA LYS A 170 6.65 -15.80 -11.58
C LYS A 170 5.64 -16.59 -10.74
N ASP A 171 5.64 -16.41 -9.41
CA ASP A 171 4.74 -17.10 -8.49
C ASP A 171 3.44 -16.33 -8.20
N ILE A 172 3.30 -15.11 -8.72
CA ILE A 172 2.13 -14.24 -8.52
C ILE A 172 1.38 -14.08 -9.84
N ASP A 173 0.05 -14.11 -9.76
CA ASP A 173 -0.82 -13.80 -10.87
C ASP A 173 -1.01 -12.28 -10.98
N PRO A 174 -0.53 -11.63 -12.06
CA PRO A 174 -0.60 -10.18 -12.19
C PRO A 174 -2.02 -9.62 -12.27
N GLN A 175 -3.02 -10.45 -12.59
CA GLN A 175 -4.44 -10.04 -12.63
C GLN A 175 -5.16 -10.20 -11.29
N ARG A 176 -4.47 -10.69 -10.25
CA ARG A 176 -5.06 -10.96 -8.93
C ARG A 176 -4.19 -10.38 -7.82
N ILE A 177 -3.97 -9.07 -7.88
CA ILE A 177 -3.24 -8.31 -6.86
C ILE A 177 -4.22 -7.41 -6.11
N GLY A 178 -4.45 -7.70 -4.83
CA GLY A 178 -5.24 -6.87 -3.93
C GLY A 178 -4.39 -5.98 -3.02
N ILE A 179 -4.97 -4.88 -2.53
CA ILE A 179 -4.34 -3.99 -1.55
C ILE A 179 -5.31 -3.54 -0.45
N THR A 180 -4.81 -3.47 0.79
CA THR A 180 -5.54 -2.98 1.96
C THR A 180 -4.67 -2.10 2.85
N GLY A 181 -5.30 -1.13 3.54
CA GLY A 181 -4.63 -0.20 4.44
C GLY A 181 -4.95 1.27 4.20
N MET A 182 -4.23 2.16 4.89
CA MET A 182 -4.52 3.60 4.94
C MET A 182 -4.33 4.32 3.59
N HIS A 183 -3.31 3.96 2.81
CA HIS A 183 -3.03 4.61 1.52
C HIS A 183 -3.47 3.75 0.31
N ALA A 184 -4.21 2.67 0.56
CA ALA A 184 -4.65 1.75 -0.49
C ALA A 184 -5.50 2.46 -1.57
N TRP A 185 -6.36 3.40 -1.16
CA TRP A 185 -7.20 4.18 -2.07
C TRP A 185 -6.40 5.12 -2.97
N PHE A 186 -5.35 5.76 -2.45
CA PHE A 186 -4.47 6.60 -3.27
C PHE A 186 -3.72 5.77 -4.30
N ALA A 187 -3.16 4.62 -3.91
CA ALA A 187 -2.47 3.72 -4.84
C ALA A 187 -3.40 3.23 -5.95
N ALA A 188 -4.62 2.81 -5.58
CA ALA A 188 -5.62 2.39 -6.54
C ALA A 188 -6.06 3.49 -7.52
N ALA A 189 -6.09 4.75 -7.07
CA ALA A 189 -6.48 5.88 -7.91
C ALA A 189 -5.46 6.17 -9.02
N VAL A 190 -4.20 5.76 -8.86
CA VAL A 190 -3.11 6.07 -9.81
C VAL A 190 -2.47 4.83 -10.44
N ASP A 191 -2.84 3.62 -10.02
CA ASP A 191 -2.26 2.37 -10.50
C ASP A 191 -3.33 1.27 -10.62
N THR A 192 -3.67 0.93 -11.86
CA THR A 192 -4.71 -0.04 -12.21
C THR A 192 -4.28 -1.49 -12.02
N ARG A 193 -3.02 -1.77 -11.68
CA ARG A 193 -2.52 -3.13 -11.41
C ARG A 193 -3.08 -3.72 -10.11
N TYR A 194 -3.64 -2.88 -9.23
CA TYR A 194 -4.40 -3.34 -8.08
C TYR A 194 -5.83 -3.67 -8.48
N SER A 195 -6.11 -4.95 -8.68
CA SER A 195 -7.42 -5.46 -9.13
C SER A 195 -8.53 -5.30 -8.09
N VAL A 196 -8.17 -5.30 -6.80
CA VAL A 196 -9.12 -5.15 -5.68
C VAL A 196 -8.52 -4.29 -4.59
N VAL A 197 -9.34 -3.40 -4.01
CA VAL A 197 -8.91 -2.40 -3.03
C VAL A 197 -9.86 -2.41 -1.86
N ALA A 198 -9.33 -2.63 -0.65
CA ALA A 198 -10.10 -2.67 0.59
C ALA A 198 -9.48 -1.69 1.61
N PRO A 199 -9.81 -0.39 1.56
CA PRO A 199 -9.24 0.59 2.48
C PRO A 199 -9.73 0.33 3.91
N LEU A 200 -8.81 0.30 4.87
CA LEU A 200 -9.11 0.12 6.30
C LEU A 200 -9.51 1.44 6.98
N ILE A 201 -9.19 2.57 6.36
CA ILE A 201 -9.54 3.92 6.81
C ILE A 201 -9.95 4.71 5.56
N GLY A 202 -11.15 5.32 5.60
CA GLY A 202 -11.59 6.33 4.63
C GLY A 202 -11.36 7.73 5.19
N VAL A 203 -11.05 8.70 4.33
CA VAL A 203 -10.95 10.11 4.74
C VAL A 203 -12.36 10.71 4.78
N GLN A 204 -12.76 11.22 5.94
CA GLN A 204 -13.96 12.04 6.08
C GLN A 204 -13.56 13.51 6.04
N VAL A 205 -13.87 14.20 4.94
CA VAL A 205 -13.72 15.66 4.83
C VAL A 205 -14.96 16.34 5.41
N PRO A 206 -14.87 17.27 6.38
CA PRO A 206 -16.06 17.84 7.05
C PRO A 206 -16.85 18.85 6.21
N LYS A 207 -16.56 19.05 4.92
CA LYS A 207 -17.08 20.22 4.18
C LYS A 207 -17.29 20.09 2.67
N LEU A 208 -17.32 18.86 2.12
CA LEU A 208 -17.97 18.63 0.83
C LEU A 208 -19.06 17.60 1.05
N SER A 209 -20.24 17.90 0.50
CA SER A 209 -21.39 17.02 0.58
C SER A 209 -21.00 15.62 0.09
N LEU A 210 -21.55 14.58 0.72
CA LEU A 210 -21.35 13.17 0.33
C LEU A 210 -21.62 12.92 -1.17
N VAL A 211 -22.30 13.86 -1.83
CA VAL A 211 -22.63 13.85 -3.25
C VAL A 211 -21.40 14.15 -4.12
N ASP A 212 -20.45 14.99 -3.71
CA ASP A 212 -19.35 15.43 -4.57
C ASP A 212 -18.18 14.43 -4.65
N VAL A 213 -17.88 13.72 -3.56
CA VAL A 213 -16.92 12.60 -3.60
C VAL A 213 -17.50 11.46 -4.44
N PHE A 214 -18.80 11.19 -4.31
CA PHE A 214 -19.48 10.19 -5.13
C PHE A 214 -19.61 10.64 -6.61
N PHE A 215 -19.80 11.93 -6.88
CA PHE A 215 -19.82 12.48 -8.25
C PHE A 215 -18.45 12.51 -8.90
N SER A 216 -17.39 12.86 -8.16
CA SER A 216 -16.02 12.85 -8.68
C SER A 216 -15.52 11.40 -8.88
N LEU A 217 -15.92 10.47 -8.00
CA LEU A 217 -15.67 9.03 -8.18
C LEU A 217 -16.48 8.43 -9.33
N ASN A 218 -17.73 8.85 -9.56
CA ASN A 218 -18.49 8.41 -10.74
C ASN A 218 -17.95 9.00 -12.03
N GLN A 219 -17.46 10.25 -12.05
CA GLN A 219 -16.85 10.82 -13.26
C GLN A 219 -15.51 10.15 -13.59
N ILE A 220 -14.70 9.79 -12.59
CA ILE A 220 -13.46 9.05 -12.80
C ILE A 220 -13.75 7.59 -13.21
N LEU A 221 -14.72 6.91 -12.59
CA LEU A 221 -15.14 5.55 -12.99
C LEU A 221 -15.81 5.53 -14.38
N ILE A 222 -16.60 6.55 -14.74
CA ILE A 222 -17.20 6.70 -16.08
C ILE A 222 -16.12 7.04 -17.12
N SER A 223 -15.13 7.87 -16.79
CA SER A 223 -14.00 8.12 -17.71
C SER A 223 -13.13 6.89 -17.93
N ILE A 224 -12.91 6.05 -16.92
CA ILE A 224 -12.15 4.79 -17.06
C ILE A 224 -12.97 3.75 -17.86
N ALA A 225 -14.27 3.63 -17.61
CA ALA A 225 -15.16 2.72 -18.35
C ALA A 225 -15.45 3.18 -19.80
N ALA A 226 -15.37 4.48 -20.09
CA ALA A 226 -15.56 5.02 -21.43
C ALA A 226 -14.33 4.84 -22.33
N THR A 227 -13.13 4.72 -21.79
CA THR A 227 -11.91 4.43 -22.56
C THR A 227 -11.81 2.98 -23.04
N ASP A 228 -12.58 2.05 -22.47
CA ASP A 228 -12.58 0.63 -22.85
C ASP A 228 -13.63 0.27 -23.94
N TYR A 229 -14.33 1.27 -24.50
CA TYR A 229 -15.39 1.05 -25.51
C TYR A 229 -15.18 1.74 -26.86
N THR A 230 -14.02 2.35 -27.12
CA THR A 230 -13.75 3.05 -28.40
C THR A 230 -12.76 2.34 -29.34
N ASP A 231 -12.28 1.14 -29.00
CA ASP A 231 -11.41 0.33 -29.89
C ASP A 231 -12.03 -1.04 -30.23
N LEU A 232 -13.29 -1.03 -30.70
CA LEU A 232 -13.92 -2.10 -31.50
C LEU A 232 -14.72 -1.52 -32.66
#